data_AF-A0A2A4Q1M0-F1
#
_entry.id   AF-A0A2A4Q1M0-F1
#
_cell.length_a   1.000
_cell.length_b   1.000
_cell.length_c   1.000
_cell.angle_alpha   90.00
_cell.angle_beta   90.00
_cell.angle_gamma   90.00
#
_symmetry.space_group_name_H-M   'P 1'
#
loop_
_entity.id
_entity.type
_entity.pdbx_description
1 polymer ?
#
loop_
_entity_poly.entity_id
_entity_poly.type
_entity_poly.pdbx_seq_one_letter_code
_entity_poly.pdbx_strand_id
1 'polypeptide(L)'
;MSKNDFRFSMSLRVRWSECDAQGIVFNGAYQNYLEVAQAEYYRNLGIRLYGEISRKHFDTATVKITLEFIAPAKIDDVLTIHCRVDRIGNTSMDVVYEIFMDGTDDLVHRAEVVQVNYNADSESARRVPDGLRTIIETFESTGMVRPLADFPDLRGLMLS
;
A
#
# COMPACT_ATOMS: atom_id res chain seq x y z
N MET A 1 2.54 -12.22 10.37
CA MET A 1 3.17 -11.27 11.32
C MET A 1 2.23 -11.08 12.49
N SER A 2 2.60 -10.32 13.52
CA SER A 2 1.60 -9.81 14.48
C SER A 2 0.97 -8.55 13.90
N LYS A 3 -0.32 -8.28 14.20
CA LYS A 3 -0.95 -6.99 13.87
C LYS A 3 -0.15 -5.79 14.39
N ASN A 4 0.55 -5.97 15.51
CA ASN A 4 1.40 -4.95 16.12
C ASN A 4 2.65 -4.60 15.28
N ASP A 5 2.96 -5.39 14.25
CA ASP A 5 4.06 -5.12 13.32
C ASP A 5 3.67 -4.07 12.25
N PHE A 6 2.40 -3.67 12.18
CA PHE A 6 1.92 -2.67 11.25
C PHE A 6 1.72 -1.32 11.93
N ARG A 7 2.13 -0.24 11.26
CA ARG A 7 1.92 1.14 11.72
C ARG A 7 0.73 1.81 11.05
N PHE A 8 0.24 1.21 9.97
CA PHE A 8 -0.89 1.68 9.20
C PHE A 8 -1.92 0.58 9.00
N SER A 9 -3.18 0.97 9.13
CA SER A 9 -4.34 0.15 8.75
C SER A 9 -5.48 1.04 8.30
N MET A 10 -6.35 0.49 7.46
CA MET A 10 -7.62 1.12 7.08
C MET A 10 -8.74 0.10 7.06
N SER A 11 -9.97 0.55 7.29
CA SER A 11 -11.15 -0.30 7.15
C SER A 11 -11.80 -0.11 5.77
N LEU A 12 -12.29 -1.20 5.18
CA LEU A 12 -13.01 -1.21 3.91
C LEU A 12 -14.23 -2.13 4.03
N ARG A 13 -15.39 -1.69 3.55
CA ARG A 13 -16.59 -2.52 3.44
C ARG A 13 -16.64 -3.19 2.08
N VAL A 14 -16.85 -4.50 2.08
CA VAL A 14 -17.05 -5.30 0.85
C VAL A 14 -18.34 -4.86 0.17
N ARG A 15 -18.24 -4.55 -1.12
CA ARG A 15 -19.35 -4.08 -1.96
C ARG A 15 -19.94 -5.23 -2.75
N TRP A 16 -21.23 -5.11 -3.08
CA TRP A 16 -21.95 -6.12 -3.85
C TRP A 16 -21.25 -6.51 -5.16
N SER A 17 -20.69 -5.52 -5.89
CA SER A 17 -20.02 -5.74 -7.18
C SER A 17 -18.67 -6.48 -7.09
N GLU A 18 -18.15 -6.70 -5.88
CA GLU A 18 -16.86 -7.33 -5.65
C GLU A 18 -17.00 -8.84 -5.37
N CYS A 19 -18.23 -9.34 -5.21
CA CYS A 19 -18.52 -10.76 -5.01
C CYS A 19 -18.90 -11.47 -6.32
N ASP A 20 -18.55 -12.74 -6.43
CA ASP A 20 -18.90 -13.59 -7.57
C ASP A 20 -20.04 -14.58 -7.27
N ALA A 21 -20.35 -15.46 -8.22
CA ALA A 21 -21.45 -16.42 -8.12
C ALA A 21 -21.31 -17.43 -6.95
N GLN A 22 -20.15 -17.52 -6.32
CA GLN A 22 -19.92 -18.33 -5.12
C GLN A 22 -20.40 -17.64 -3.84
N GLY A 23 -20.87 -16.38 -3.93
CA GLY A 23 -21.38 -15.61 -2.79
C GLY A 23 -20.29 -15.08 -1.86
N ILE A 24 -19.05 -15.03 -2.33
CA ILE A 24 -17.87 -14.51 -1.63
C ILE A 24 -17.13 -13.51 -2.53
N VAL A 25 -16.23 -12.72 -1.94
CA VAL A 25 -15.38 -11.78 -2.70
C VAL A 25 -14.59 -12.54 -3.78
N PHE A 26 -14.70 -12.06 -5.02
CA PHE A 26 -13.93 -12.57 -6.15
C PHE A 26 -12.44 -12.41 -5.88
N ASN A 27 -11.64 -13.44 -6.17
CA ASN A 27 -10.20 -13.43 -5.88
C ASN A 27 -9.46 -12.19 -6.43
N GLY A 28 -9.84 -11.69 -7.62
CA GLY A 28 -9.21 -10.53 -8.23
C GLY A 28 -9.60 -9.21 -7.56
N ALA A 29 -10.74 -9.14 -6.87
CA ALA A 29 -11.17 -7.93 -6.16
C ALA A 29 -10.23 -7.56 -5.00
N TYR A 30 -9.54 -8.55 -4.42
CA TYR A 30 -8.54 -8.28 -3.38
C TYR A 30 -7.41 -7.38 -3.86
N GLN A 31 -7.00 -7.44 -5.12
CA GLN A 31 -5.96 -6.53 -5.65
C GLN A 31 -6.40 -5.07 -5.59
N ASN A 32 -7.69 -4.78 -5.86
CA ASN A 32 -8.23 -3.43 -5.71
C ASN A 32 -8.15 -2.97 -4.24
N TYR A 33 -8.39 -3.86 -3.28
CA TYR A 33 -8.26 -3.53 -1.86
C TYR A 33 -6.81 -3.19 -1.50
N LEU A 34 -5.83 -3.93 -2.04
CA LEU A 34 -4.41 -3.64 -1.83
C LEU A 34 -4.01 -2.29 -2.43
N GLU A 35 -4.48 -1.96 -3.64
CA GLU A 35 -4.22 -0.67 -4.29
C GLU A 35 -4.82 0.50 -3.50
N VAL A 36 -6.04 0.36 -2.97
CA VAL A 36 -6.64 1.38 -2.10
C VAL A 36 -5.82 1.53 -0.81
N ALA A 37 -5.45 0.43 -0.16
CA ALA A 37 -4.64 0.46 1.06
C ALA A 37 -3.26 1.07 0.84
N GLN A 38 -2.65 0.81 -0.32
CA GLN A 38 -1.41 1.46 -0.73
C GLN A 38 -1.57 2.97 -0.87
N ALA A 39 -2.61 3.41 -1.58
CA ALA A 39 -2.87 4.83 -1.77
C ALA A 39 -3.09 5.54 -0.43
N GLU A 40 -3.85 4.94 0.48
CA GLU A 40 -4.07 5.45 1.83
C GLU A 40 -2.80 5.43 2.69
N TYR A 41 -1.97 4.39 2.58
CA TYR A 41 -0.67 4.33 3.24
C TYR A 41 0.21 5.53 2.86
N TYR A 42 0.38 5.79 1.55
CA TYR A 42 1.17 6.94 1.10
C TYR A 42 0.51 8.28 1.46
N ARG A 43 -0.83 8.37 1.44
CA ARG A 43 -1.55 9.57 1.85
C ARG A 43 -1.33 9.88 3.34
N ASN A 44 -1.28 8.86 4.18
CA ASN A 44 -0.89 9.00 5.59
C ASN A 44 0.53 9.58 5.75
N LEU A 45 1.43 9.28 4.81
CA LEU A 45 2.78 9.87 4.75
C LEU A 45 2.81 11.27 4.09
N GLY A 46 1.65 11.84 3.74
CA GLY A 46 1.54 13.13 3.07
C GLY A 46 1.69 13.08 1.54
N ILE A 47 1.73 11.89 0.93
CA ILE A 47 2.01 11.68 -0.50
C ILE A 47 0.75 11.21 -1.22
N ARG A 48 0.36 11.92 -2.29
CA ARG A 48 -0.78 11.52 -3.15
C ARG A 48 -0.30 10.70 -4.34
N LEU A 49 -0.20 9.38 -4.20
CA LEU A 49 0.44 8.49 -5.18
C LEU A 49 -0.06 8.67 -6.63
N TYR A 50 -1.37 8.78 -6.86
CA TYR A 50 -1.96 8.81 -8.22
C TYR A 50 -2.21 10.21 -8.81
N GLY A 51 -1.47 11.22 -8.34
CA GLY A 51 -1.51 12.58 -8.91
C GLY A 51 -0.52 12.80 -10.05
N GLU A 52 -0.79 13.78 -10.92
CA GLU A 52 0.11 14.18 -12.02
C GLU A 52 1.52 14.55 -11.52
N ILE A 53 1.58 15.19 -10.36
CA ILE A 53 2.84 15.58 -9.71
C ILE A 53 3.64 14.34 -9.28
N SER A 54 2.97 13.39 -8.63
CA SER A 54 3.60 12.16 -8.16
C SER A 54 4.16 11.35 -9.32
N ARG A 55 3.45 11.20 -10.44
CA ARG A 55 3.96 10.51 -11.64
C ARG A 55 5.37 10.95 -12.06
N LYS A 56 5.66 12.25 -11.94
CA LYS A 56 6.97 12.83 -12.29
C LYS A 56 8.08 12.56 -11.27
N HIS A 57 7.75 12.39 -10.00
CA HIS A 57 8.72 12.35 -8.90
C HIS A 57 8.76 11.01 -8.15
N PHE A 58 7.61 10.41 -7.90
CA PHE A 58 7.45 9.11 -7.28
C PHE A 58 6.15 8.44 -7.75
N ASP A 59 6.31 7.33 -8.47
CA ASP A 59 5.20 6.51 -8.97
C ASP A 59 5.54 5.05 -8.74
N THR A 60 4.55 4.19 -8.57
CA THR A 60 4.80 2.78 -8.26
C THR A 60 4.22 1.87 -9.34
N ALA A 61 5.03 0.95 -9.84
CA ALA A 61 4.57 -0.14 -10.69
C ALA A 61 4.83 -1.49 -10.00
N THR A 62 3.81 -2.33 -9.93
CA THR A 62 3.92 -3.69 -9.38
C THR A 62 4.65 -4.60 -10.35
N VAL A 63 5.72 -5.26 -9.89
CA VAL A 63 6.53 -6.21 -10.69
C VAL A 63 6.35 -7.66 -10.24
N LYS A 64 5.88 -7.89 -9.02
CA LYS A 64 5.52 -9.22 -8.50
C LYS A 64 4.43 -9.07 -7.45
N ILE A 65 3.50 -10.02 -7.43
CA ILE A 65 2.53 -10.16 -6.35
C ILE A 65 2.38 -11.64 -5.98
N THR A 66 2.38 -11.91 -4.68
CA THR A 66 2.00 -13.21 -4.09
C THR A 66 0.72 -12.98 -3.28
N LEU A 67 -0.31 -13.78 -3.53
CA LEU A 67 -1.60 -13.70 -2.82
C LEU A 67 -1.90 -15.03 -2.15
N GLU A 68 -2.29 -14.98 -0.88
CA GLU A 68 -2.82 -16.13 -0.13
C GLU A 68 -4.26 -15.81 0.31
N PHE A 69 -5.18 -16.72 0.00
CA PHE A 69 -6.61 -16.60 0.34
C PHE A 69 -6.91 -17.56 1.49
N ILE A 70 -7.07 -17.03 2.71
CA ILE A 70 -7.14 -17.83 3.95
C ILE A 70 -8.59 -18.11 4.33
N ALA A 71 -9.44 -17.08 4.32
CA ALA A 71 -10.86 -17.20 4.63
C ALA A 71 -11.69 -16.31 3.68
N PRO A 72 -12.92 -16.70 3.34
CA PRO A 72 -13.77 -15.90 2.47
C PRO A 72 -14.38 -14.71 3.20
N ALA A 73 -14.35 -13.54 2.57
CA ALA A 73 -15.20 -12.40 2.92
C ALA A 73 -16.47 -12.39 2.05
N LYS A 74 -17.54 -11.79 2.56
CA LYS A 74 -18.87 -11.70 1.95
C LYS A 74 -19.32 -10.24 1.85
N ILE A 75 -20.41 -10.04 1.12
CA ILE A 75 -21.07 -8.73 0.98
C ILE A 75 -21.35 -8.14 2.37
N ASP A 76 -21.07 -6.85 2.53
CA ASP A 76 -21.23 -6.07 3.76
C ASP A 76 -20.30 -6.42 4.93
N ASP A 77 -19.43 -7.42 4.78
CA ASP A 77 -18.32 -7.60 5.73
C ASP A 77 -17.45 -6.34 5.73
N VAL A 78 -16.97 -5.97 6.92
CA VAL A 78 -15.98 -4.92 7.08
C VAL A 78 -14.64 -5.60 7.29
N LEU A 79 -13.64 -5.18 6.54
CA LEU A 79 -12.29 -5.70 6.58
C LEU A 79 -11.34 -4.63 7.13
N THR A 80 -10.45 -5.01 8.03
CA THR A 80 -9.30 -4.18 8.40
C THR A 80 -8.11 -4.61 7.56
N ILE A 81 -7.60 -3.72 6.71
CA ILE A 81 -6.43 -3.95 5.87
C ILE A 81 -5.23 -3.30 6.53
N HIS A 82 -4.26 -4.11 6.95
CA HIS A 82 -2.96 -3.66 7.41
C HIS A 82 -1.98 -3.64 6.24
N CYS A 83 -1.15 -2.61 6.17
CA CYS A 83 -0.14 -2.43 5.12
C CYS A 83 1.13 -1.83 5.70
N ARG A 84 2.28 -2.30 5.23
CA ARG A 84 3.58 -1.73 5.56
C ARG A 84 4.58 -1.92 4.43
N VAL A 85 5.58 -1.05 4.36
CA VAL A 85 6.77 -1.28 3.54
C VAL A 85 7.76 -2.08 4.37
N ASP A 86 8.07 -3.30 3.93
CA ASP A 86 8.95 -4.23 4.65
C ASP A 86 10.43 -3.99 4.28
N ARG A 87 10.71 -3.72 3.01
CA ARG A 87 12.07 -3.48 2.53
C ARG A 87 12.10 -2.43 1.41
N ILE A 88 13.13 -1.58 1.40
CA ILE A 88 13.38 -0.63 0.32
C ILE A 88 14.74 -0.94 -0.34
N GLY A 89 14.72 -1.47 -1.56
CA GLY A 89 15.88 -1.66 -2.42
C GLY A 89 16.34 -0.37 -3.09
N ASN A 90 17.17 -0.44 -4.14
CA ASN A 90 17.63 0.76 -4.85
C ASN A 90 16.48 1.42 -5.64
N THR A 91 15.77 0.62 -6.45
CA THR A 91 14.64 1.05 -7.27
C THR A 91 13.32 0.41 -6.84
N SER A 92 13.36 -0.58 -5.94
CA SER A 92 12.20 -1.38 -5.57
C SER A 92 11.81 -1.24 -4.10
N MET A 93 10.57 -1.59 -3.79
CA MET A 93 10.02 -1.70 -2.44
C MET A 93 9.22 -2.99 -2.32
N ASP A 94 9.40 -3.70 -1.22
CA ASP A 94 8.61 -4.86 -0.85
C ASP A 94 7.54 -4.37 0.15
N VAL A 95 6.27 -4.60 -0.18
CA VAL A 95 5.11 -4.15 0.58
C VAL A 95 4.31 -5.37 1.01
N VAL A 96 3.93 -5.41 2.28
CA VAL A 96 3.23 -6.57 2.85
C VAL A 96 1.88 -6.14 3.39
N TYR A 97 0.89 -6.99 3.17
CA TYR A 97 -0.49 -6.76 3.58
C TYR A 97 -1.04 -7.97 4.33
N GLU A 98 -1.78 -7.70 5.41
CA GLU A 98 -2.64 -8.67 6.07
C GLU A 98 -4.04 -8.07 6.19
N ILE A 99 -5.06 -8.81 5.76
CA ILE A 99 -6.46 -8.40 5.81
C ILE A 99 -7.19 -9.29 6.81
N PHE A 100 -7.86 -8.67 7.76
CA PHE A 100 -8.64 -9.34 8.80
C PHE A 100 -10.11 -8.95 8.71
N MET A 101 -10.98 -9.79 9.25
CA MET A 101 -12.33 -9.35 9.60
C MET A 101 -12.25 -8.24 10.65
N ASP A 102 -13.00 -7.16 10.46
CA ASP A 102 -12.91 -5.98 11.32
C ASP A 102 -13.29 -6.32 12.76
N GLY A 103 -12.43 -5.90 13.71
CA GLY A 103 -12.61 -6.18 15.13
C GLY A 103 -12.31 -7.62 15.57
N THR A 104 -11.82 -8.51 14.69
CA THR A 104 -11.46 -9.90 15.05
C THR A 104 -10.03 -10.25 14.62
N ASP A 105 -9.48 -11.37 15.11
CA ASP A 105 -8.18 -11.91 14.67
C ASP A 105 -8.30 -12.90 13.50
N ASP A 106 -9.46 -12.95 12.86
CA ASP A 106 -9.71 -13.85 11.73
C ASP A 106 -9.03 -13.30 10.46
N LEU A 107 -7.94 -13.94 10.07
CA LEU A 107 -7.19 -13.60 8.87
C LEU A 107 -7.96 -14.05 7.62
N VAL A 108 -8.22 -13.09 6.73
CA VAL A 108 -8.94 -13.29 5.46
C VAL A 108 -7.96 -13.50 4.31
N HIS A 109 -6.93 -12.66 4.23
CA HIS A 109 -6.03 -12.61 3.07
C HIS A 109 -4.64 -12.09 3.45
N ARG A 110 -3.60 -12.60 2.77
CA ARG A 110 -2.23 -12.06 2.83
C ARG A 110 -1.73 -11.72 1.45
N ALA A 111 -0.92 -10.67 1.36
CA ALA A 111 -0.22 -10.35 0.14
C ALA A 111 1.20 -9.86 0.39
N GLU A 112 2.09 -10.26 -0.50
CA GLU A 112 3.44 -9.70 -0.64
C GLU A 112 3.57 -9.13 -2.04
N VAL A 113 3.89 -7.84 -2.13
CA VAL A 113 3.96 -7.09 -3.38
C VAL A 113 5.35 -6.51 -3.53
N VAL A 114 6.01 -6.78 -4.65
CA VAL A 114 7.23 -6.06 -5.03
C VAL A 114 6.86 -5.01 -6.06
N GLN A 115 7.24 -3.77 -5.77
CA GLN A 115 7.01 -2.63 -6.66
C GLN A 115 8.31 -1.93 -6.97
N VAL A 116 8.34 -1.19 -8.07
CA VAL A 116 9.44 -0.30 -8.42
C VAL A 116 8.98 1.14 -8.46
N ASN A 117 9.86 2.09 -8.11
CA ASN A 117 9.64 3.49 -8.42
C ASN A 117 9.72 3.63 -9.95
N TYR A 118 8.59 3.80 -10.61
CA TYR A 118 8.47 3.79 -12.06
C TYR A 118 8.59 5.21 -12.61
N ASN A 119 9.26 5.35 -13.75
CA ASN A 119 9.27 6.56 -14.54
C ASN A 119 8.50 6.31 -15.83
N ALA A 120 7.32 6.93 -15.97
CA ALA A 120 6.47 6.78 -17.14
C ALA A 120 7.08 7.39 -18.41
N ASP A 121 7.93 8.43 -18.29
CA ASP A 121 8.54 9.08 -19.47
C ASP A 121 9.61 8.19 -20.11
N SER A 122 10.37 7.46 -19.28
CA SER A 122 11.43 6.55 -19.73
C SER A 122 11.04 5.08 -19.71
N GLU A 123 9.77 4.79 -19.41
CA GLU A 123 9.18 3.46 -19.22
C GLU A 123 10.05 2.48 -18.42
N SER A 124 10.72 2.96 -17.37
CA SER A 124 11.73 2.18 -16.64
C SER A 124 11.77 2.50 -15.15
N ALA A 125 12.34 1.58 -14.38
CA ALA A 125 12.54 1.78 -12.95
C ALA A 125 13.59 2.86 -12.68
N ARG A 126 13.34 3.73 -11.69
CA ARG A 126 14.25 4.75 -11.19
C ARG A 126 14.51 4.55 -9.70
N ARG A 127 15.55 5.23 -9.19
CA ARG A 127 15.93 5.18 -7.78
C ARG A 127 14.78 5.67 -6.89
N VAL A 128 14.54 5.01 -5.76
CA VAL A 128 13.64 5.54 -4.72
C VAL A 128 14.30 6.78 -4.09
N PRO A 129 13.63 7.94 -4.02
CA PRO A 129 14.20 9.14 -3.41
C PRO A 129 14.66 8.91 -1.96
N ASP A 130 15.78 9.50 -1.57
CA ASP A 130 16.37 9.29 -0.23
C ASP A 130 15.49 9.90 0.86
N GLY A 131 14.84 11.03 0.58
CA GLY A 131 13.86 11.60 1.49
C GLY A 131 12.68 10.67 1.72
N LEU A 132 12.19 10.01 0.66
CA LEU A 132 11.05 9.10 0.76
C LEU A 132 11.42 7.86 1.58
N ARG A 133 12.59 7.29 1.32
CA ARG A 133 13.16 6.19 2.12
C ARG A 133 13.17 6.57 3.60
N THR A 134 13.69 7.77 3.92
CA THR A 134 13.79 8.24 5.30
C THR A 134 12.41 8.40 5.96
N ILE A 135 11.42 8.95 5.24
CA ILE A 135 10.04 9.07 5.75
C ILE A 135 9.45 7.70 6.08
N ILE A 136 9.55 6.76 5.13
CA ILE A 136 9.02 5.40 5.29
C ILE A 136 9.71 4.68 6.46
N GLU A 137 11.05 4.64 6.48
CA GLU A 137 11.81 3.97 7.54
C GLU A 137 11.53 4.58 8.93
N THR A 138 11.35 5.90 9.01
CA THR A 138 10.95 6.56 10.27
C THR A 138 9.55 6.14 10.70
N PHE A 139 8.59 6.14 9.76
CA PHE A 139 7.21 5.75 10.06
C PHE A 139 7.12 4.28 10.50
N GLU A 140 7.78 3.36 9.79
CA GLU A 140 7.75 1.93 10.12
C GLU A 140 8.40 1.64 11.48
N SER A 141 9.47 2.35 11.83
CA SER A 141 10.16 2.15 13.12
C SER A 141 9.49 2.84 14.31
N THR A 142 8.86 4.00 14.11
CA THR A 142 8.39 4.86 15.22
C THR A 142 6.90 5.17 15.21
N GLY A 143 6.20 4.97 14.09
CA GLY A 143 4.84 5.45 13.84
C GLY A 143 4.76 6.96 13.56
N MET A 144 5.89 7.69 13.57
CA MET A 144 5.92 9.13 13.30
C MET A 144 6.08 9.42 11.80
N VAL A 145 5.24 10.31 11.28
CA VAL A 145 5.34 10.81 9.91
C VAL A 145 6.22 12.06 9.88
N ARG A 146 7.29 12.04 9.06
CA ARG A 146 8.13 13.21 8.84
C ARG A 146 7.55 14.11 7.73
N PRO A 147 7.56 15.45 7.89
CA PRO A 147 7.08 16.35 6.86
C PRO A 147 7.90 16.25 5.56
N LEU A 148 7.23 16.24 4.41
CA LEU A 148 7.89 16.29 3.08
C LEU A 148 8.82 17.51 2.93
N ALA A 149 8.47 18.62 3.59
CA ALA A 149 9.23 19.87 3.58
C ALA A 149 10.68 19.74 4.07
N ASP A 150 10.95 18.73 4.90
CA ASP A 150 12.29 18.47 5.46
C ASP A 150 13.26 17.97 4.39
N PHE A 151 12.77 17.54 3.22
CA PHE A 151 13.53 16.79 2.23
C PHE A 151 13.60 17.55 0.89
N PRO A 152 14.76 18.13 0.53
CA PRO A 152 14.91 18.88 -0.71
C PRO A 152 14.59 18.11 -1.98
N ASP A 153 14.89 16.80 -2.01
CA ASP A 153 14.62 15.91 -3.14
C ASP A 153 13.13 15.56 -3.31
N LEU A 154 12.30 15.84 -2.29
CA LEU A 154 10.85 15.62 -2.33
C LEU A 154 10.04 16.90 -2.59
N ARG A 155 10.68 18.07 -2.75
CA ARG A 155 9.95 19.34 -3.00
C ARG A 155 8.99 19.26 -4.19
N GLY A 156 9.34 18.46 -5.20
CA GLY A 156 8.48 18.19 -6.35
C GLY A 156 7.12 17.60 -5.96
N LEU A 157 7.04 16.83 -4.87
CA LEU A 157 5.80 16.22 -4.38
C LEU A 157 4.89 17.17 -3.59
N MET A 158 5.36 18.37 -3.23
CA MET A 158 4.64 19.30 -2.34
C MET A 158 3.72 20.29 -3.07
N LEU A 159 3.86 20.47 -4.39
CA LEU A 159 3.25 21.59 -5.13
C LEU A 159 1.79 21.37 -5.55
N SER A 160 0.93 20.84 -4.66
CA SER A 160 -0.54 20.79 -4.89
C SER A 160 -1.27 21.91 -4.18
#